data_AF-A0A925ZSI1-F1
#
_entry.id   AF-A0A925ZSI1-F1
#
_cell.length_a   1.000
_cell.length_b   1.000
_cell.length_c   1.000
_cell.angle_alpha   90.00
_cell.angle_beta   90.00
_cell.angle_gamma   90.00
#
_symmetry.space_group_name_H-M   'P 1'
#
loop_
_entity.id
_entity.type
_entity.pdbx_description
1 polymer ?
#
loop_
_entity_poly.entity_id
_entity_poly.type
_entity_poly.pdbx_seq_one_letter_code
_entity_poly.pdbx_strand_id
1 'polypeptide(L)'
;AATHAGTLRYLAPELRRGSARASPACDLFSAGAVLLELLTYPTPLPDAFDRIDDDLDADRYVPDDAPSPWRVTLAALLARDPDARHW
;
A
#
# COMPACT_ATOMS: atom_id res chain seq x y z
N ALA A 1 9.05 -0.56 23.97
CA ALA A 1 9.25 -0.96 22.56
C ALA A 1 7.87 -1.01 21.93
N ALA A 2 7.56 -0.12 20.99
CA ALA A 2 6.28 -0.16 20.30
C ALA A 2 6.30 -1.37 19.35
N THR A 3 5.52 -2.39 19.70
CA THR A 3 5.28 -3.54 18.83
C THR A 3 4.57 -3.00 17.59
N HIS A 4 5.21 -3.04 16.43
CA HIS A 4 4.55 -2.75 15.16
C HIS A 4 3.60 -3.92 14.88
N ALA A 5 2.39 -3.86 15.46
CA ALA A 5 1.37 -4.87 15.30
C ALA A 5 0.68 -4.67 13.95
N GLY A 6 1.37 -5.08 12.89
CA GLY A 6 0.89 -5.20 11.52
C GLY A 6 1.93 -6.00 10.73
N THR A 7 1.52 -6.83 9.78
CA THR A 7 2.47 -7.36 8.80
C THR A 7 2.97 -6.16 8.00
N LEU A 8 4.25 -5.78 8.16
CA LEU A 8 4.83 -4.54 7.62
C LEU A 8 4.41 -4.26 6.17
N ARG A 9 4.28 -5.34 5.39
CA ARG A 9 3.76 -5.41 4.03
C ARG A 9 2.51 -4.58 3.74
N TYR A 10 1.54 -4.53 4.65
CA TYR A 10 0.27 -3.82 4.43
C TYR A 10 0.22 -2.47 5.15
N LEU A 11 1.25 -2.13 5.94
CA LEU A 11 1.26 -0.89 6.70
C LEU A 11 1.53 0.30 5.78
N ALA A 12 0.64 1.30 5.84
CA ALA A 12 0.79 2.54 5.08
C ALA A 12 2.14 3.22 5.36
N PRO A 13 2.81 3.81 4.34
CA PRO A 13 4.17 4.34 4.48
C PRO A 13 4.32 5.35 5.62
N GLU A 14 3.31 6.21 5.80
CA GLU A 14 3.30 7.23 6.85
C GLU A 14 3.31 6.64 8.27
N LEU A 15 2.73 5.45 8.48
CA LEU A 15 2.67 4.79 9.79
C LEU A 15 3.96 4.06 10.17
N ARG A 16 4.84 3.76 9.20
CA ARG A 16 6.05 2.96 9.43
C ARG A 16 7.06 3.62 10.36
N ARG A 17 7.07 4.96 10.45
CA ARG A 17 7.97 5.72 11.36
C ARG A 17 7.45 5.85 12.79
N GLY A 18 6.23 5.38 13.08
CA GLY A 18 5.62 5.41 14.41
C GLY A 18 5.25 6.81 14.93
N SER A 19 5.54 7.89 14.20
CA SER A 19 5.22 9.27 14.57
C SER A 19 3.91 9.78 13.96
N ALA A 20 3.42 9.16 12.87
CA ALA A 20 2.14 9.50 12.28
C ALA A 20 0.98 8.85 13.05
N ARG A 21 -0.16 9.55 13.08
CA ARG A 21 -1.40 9.02 13.64
C ARG A 21 -2.14 8.25 12.56
N ALA A 22 -2.66 7.07 12.91
CA ALA A 22 -3.53 6.30 12.03
C ALA A 22 -4.76 7.11 11.61
N SER A 23 -5.14 6.95 10.35
CA SER A 23 -6.27 7.62 9.72
C SER A 23 -6.97 6.64 8.75
N PRO A 24 -8.20 6.94 8.29
CA PRO A 24 -8.87 6.10 7.29
C PRO A 24 -8.07 5.93 5.99
N ALA A 25 -7.22 6.89 5.62
CA ALA A 25 -6.35 6.77 4.44
C ALA A 25 -5.32 5.63 4.57
N CYS A 26 -4.97 5.24 5.80
CA CYS A 26 -4.08 4.10 6.05
C CYS A 26 -4.78 2.76 5.75
N ASP A 27 -6.09 2.67 6.02
CA ASP A 27 -6.89 1.49 5.69
C ASP A 27 -7.07 1.35 4.16
N LEU A 28 -7.24 2.46 3.45
CA LEU A 28 -7.29 2.48 1.98
C LEU A 28 -5.99 1.94 1.36
N PHE A 29 -4.84 2.37 1.87
CA PHE A 29 -3.55 1.83 1.44
C PHE A 29 -3.46 0.32 1.72
N SER A 30 -3.84 -0.11 2.92
CA SER A 30 -3.82 -1.52 3.32
C SER A 30 -4.68 -2.38 2.40
N ALA A 31 -5.87 -1.89 2.05
CA ALA A 31 -6.77 -2.53 1.08
C ALA A 31 -6.14 -2.61 -0.31
N GLY A 32 -5.51 -1.53 -0.79
CA GLY A 32 -4.76 -1.50 -2.04
C GLY A 32 -3.64 -2.53 -2.09
N ALA A 33 -2.85 -2.67 -1.02
CA ALA A 33 -1.77 -3.64 -0.93
C ALA A 33 -2.29 -5.09 -0.99
N VAL A 34 -3.39 -5.39 -0.29
CA VAL A 34 -4.05 -6.70 -0.36
C VAL A 34 -4.57 -6.98 -1.78
N LEU A 35 -5.26 -6.02 -2.40
CA LEU A 35 -5.78 -6.18 -3.76
C LEU A 35 -4.66 -6.38 -4.79
N LEU A 36 -3.54 -5.66 -4.64
CA LEU A 36 -2.37 -5.84 -5.48
C LEU A 36 -1.80 -7.26 -5.34
N GLU A 37 -1.65 -7.76 -4.11
CA GLU A 37 -1.15 -9.12 -3.87
C GLU A 37 -2.05 -10.20 -4.47
N LEU A 38 -3.37 -10.00 -4.40
CA LEU A 38 -4.34 -10.90 -5.04
C LEU A 38 -4.26 -10.85 -6.56
N LEU A 39 -4.05 -9.66 -7.14
CA LEU A 39 -3.94 -9.46 -8.58
C LEU A 39 -2.65 -10.07 -9.15
N THR A 40 -1.54 -10.01 -8.41
CA THR A 40 -0.23 -10.49 -8.88
C THR A 40 0.04 -11.96 -8.55
N TYR A 41 -0.87 -12.64 -7.85
CA TYR A 41 -0.69 -14.05 -7.49
C TYR A 41 -0.41 -14.93 -8.74
N PRO A 42 0.57 -15.86 -8.69
CA PRO A 42 1.31 -16.35 -7.52
C PRO A 42 2.57 -15.57 -7.15
N THR A 43 2.87 -14.46 -7.84
CA THR A 43 4.02 -13.63 -7.53
C THR A 43 3.77 -12.86 -6.22
N PRO A 44 4.68 -12.96 -5.23
CA PRO A 44 4.53 -12.25 -3.97
C PRO A 44 4.67 -10.73 -4.18
N LEU A 45 4.15 -9.95 -3.23
CA LEU A 45 4.46 -8.52 -3.18
C LEU A 45 5.99 -8.30 -3.10
N PRO A 46 6.52 -7.25 -3.75
CA PRO A 46 7.93 -6.89 -3.71
C PRO A 46 8.44 -6.62 -2.29
N ASP A 47 9.71 -6.94 -2.02
CA ASP A 47 10.38 -6.69 -0.73
C ASP A 47 10.33 -5.24 -0.25
N ALA A 48 10.07 -4.27 -1.14
CA ALA A 48 9.87 -2.87 -0.77
C ALA A 48 8.69 -2.68 0.21
N PHE A 49 7.68 -3.54 0.15
CA PHE A 49 6.56 -3.49 1.08
C PHE A 49 6.97 -3.90 2.51
N ASP A 50 8.08 -4.62 2.68
CA ASP A 50 8.54 -5.12 3.99
C ASP A 50 9.53 -4.17 4.70
N ARG A 51 9.85 -3.02 4.09
CA ARG A 51 10.83 -2.04 4.63
C ARG A 51 10.20 -0.96 5.50
N ILE A 52 10.99 -0.41 6.42
CA ILE A 52 10.58 0.69 7.32
C ILE A 52 11.11 2.02 6.76
N ASP A 53 10.65 2.39 5.57
CA ASP A 53 10.91 3.67 4.90
C ASP A 53 9.59 4.35 4.50
N ASP A 54 9.63 5.66 4.25
CA ASP A 54 8.51 6.47 3.76
C ASP A 54 8.54 6.64 2.23
N ASP A 55 9.50 6.00 1.57
CA ASP A 55 9.74 6.16 0.14
C ASP A 55 9.06 5.08 -0.70
N LEU A 56 8.25 4.21 -0.09
CA LEU A 56 7.45 3.24 -0.82
C LEU A 56 6.54 3.97 -1.82
N ASP A 57 6.94 3.88 -3.07
CA ASP A 57 6.10 4.15 -4.23
C ASP A 57 5.39 2.83 -4.56
N ALA A 58 4.16 2.66 -4.07
CA ALA A 58 3.42 1.42 -4.24
C ALA A 58 2.73 1.33 -5.62
N ASP A 59 2.35 2.48 -6.20
CA ASP A 59 1.68 2.59 -7.50
C ASP A 59 2.53 2.03 -8.65
N ARG A 60 3.86 2.21 -8.62
CA ARG A 60 4.78 1.62 -9.61
C ARG A 60 4.71 0.10 -9.75
N TYR A 61 4.10 -0.60 -8.78
CA TYR A 61 3.98 -2.04 -8.77
C TYR A 61 2.64 -2.53 -9.34
N VAL A 62 1.73 -1.62 -9.72
CA VAL A 62 0.48 -1.95 -10.40
C VAL A 62 0.79 -2.43 -11.83
N PRO A 63 0.42 -3.67 -12.23
CA PRO A 63 0.80 -4.22 -13.53
C PRO A 63 0.19 -3.45 -14.72
N ASP A 64 0.99 -3.14 -15.75
CA ASP A 64 0.58 -2.44 -17.00
C ASP A 64 -0.51 -3.13 -17.82
N ASP A 65 -0.77 -4.41 -17.56
CA ASP A 65 -1.77 -5.25 -18.21
C ASP A 65 -3.02 -5.53 -17.35
N ALA A 66 -3.04 -5.09 -16.08
CA ALA A 66 -4.23 -5.11 -15.23
C ALA A 66 -5.47 -4.48 -15.93
N PRO A 67 -6.68 -5.07 -15.79
CA PRO A 67 -7.89 -4.48 -16.35
C PRO A 67 -8.07 -3.03 -15.87
N SER A 68 -8.47 -2.12 -16.78
CA SER A 68 -8.48 -0.68 -16.50
C SER A 68 -9.20 -0.26 -15.22
N PRO A 69 -10.36 -0.85 -14.84
CA PRO A 69 -11.00 -0.52 -13.56
C PRO A 69 -10.09 -0.80 -12.37
N TRP A 70 -9.42 -1.95 -12.35
CA TRP A 70 -8.51 -2.33 -11.26
C TRP A 70 -7.23 -1.50 -11.23
N ARG A 71 -6.69 -1.13 -12.40
CA ARG A 71 -5.55 -0.22 -12.49
C ARG A 71 -5.86 1.13 -11.84
N VAL A 72 -6.98 1.73 -12.19
CA VAL A 72 -7.39 3.05 -11.66
C VAL A 72 -7.65 2.96 -10.16
N THR A 73 -8.40 1.94 -9.72
CA THR A 73 -8.68 1.74 -8.29
C THR A 73 -7.40 1.47 -7.49
N LEU A 74 -6.48 0.62 -7.97
CA LEU A 74 -5.21 0.38 -7.27
C LEU A 74 -4.35 1.63 -7.20
N ALA A 75 -4.24 2.40 -8.28
CA ALA A 75 -3.48 3.66 -8.28
C ALA A 75 -4.04 4.67 -7.27
N ALA A 76 -5.37 4.77 -7.17
CA ALA A 76 -6.03 5.63 -6.18
C ALA A 76 -5.77 5.15 -4.74
N LEU A 77 -5.94 3.85 -4.46
CA LEU A 77 -5.73 3.28 -3.12
C LEU A 77 -4.26 3.33 -2.67
N LEU A 78 -3.32 3.16 -3.60
CA LEU A 78 -1.87 3.10 -3.35
C LEU A 78 -1.16 4.45 -3.51
N ALA A 79 -1.90 5.55 -3.66
CA ALA A 79 -1.33 6.88 -3.82
C ALA A 79 -0.38 7.23 -2.66
N ARG A 80 0.78 7.83 -3.00
CA ARG A 80 1.78 8.26 -2.02
C ARG A 80 1.21 9.28 -1.03
N ASP A 81 0.46 10.24 -1.53
CA ASP A 81 -0.24 11.23 -0.72
C ASP A 81 -1.49 10.61 -0.09
N PRO A 82 -1.60 10.52 1.26
CA PRO A 82 -2.78 9.98 1.93
C PRO A 82 -4.08 10.71 1.56
N ASP A 83 -4.02 12.01 1.28
CA ASP A 83 -5.20 12.82 0.95
C ASP A 83 -5.70 12.57 -0.49
N ALA A 84 -4.86 11.97 -1.33
CA ALA A 84 -5.23 11.56 -2.68
C ALA A 84 -5.91 10.18 -2.72
N ARG A 85 -5.94 9.42 -1.61
CA ARG A 85 -6.47 8.06 -1.58
C ARG A 85 -7.99 8.04 -1.54
N HIS A 86 -8.61 7.25 -2.42
CA HIS A 86 -10.06 7.10 -2.53
C HIS A 86 -10.45 5.78 -3.20
N TRP A 87 -11.75 5.43 -3.11
CA TRP A 87 -12.37 4.31 -3.83
C TRP A 87 -12.76 4.68 -5.26
#